data_AF-A0A0S9MYI0-F1
#
_entry.id   AF-A0A0S9MYI0-F1
#
_cell.length_a   1.000
_cell.length_b   1.000
_cell.length_c   1.000
_cell.angle_alpha   90.00
_cell.angle_beta   90.00
_cell.angle_gamma   90.00
#
_symmetry.space_group_name_H-M   'P 1'
#
loop_
_entity.id
_entity.type
_entity.pdbx_description
1 polymer ?
#
loop_
_entity_poly.entity_id
_entity_poly.type
_entity_poly.pdbx_seq_one_letter_code
_entity_poly.pdbx_strand_id
1 'polypeptide(L)'
;MLPLPLSAMQTPGLGPPQDPARLRPPLSDRWTRYDALVYLEANDLASSEAHAFLAYRETSLMGAGWRVRVRSRLTAGGVFEPAAMAQQAQGATARGEQSFVWGYQRLPRAADARHIEFRVHVDAGRPVRLELYARLRQADGSPASARSASCDWPADPPGP
;
A
#
# COMPACT_ATOMS: atom_id res chain seq x y z
N MET A 1 -24.63 -29.55 -48.04
CA MET A 1 -23.45 -28.74 -47.71
C MET A 1 -23.91 -27.61 -46.80
N LEU A 2 -23.58 -27.69 -45.50
CA LEU A 2 -23.81 -26.61 -44.53
C LEU A 2 -22.54 -25.74 -44.41
N PRO A 3 -22.65 -24.41 -44.28
CA PRO A 3 -21.48 -23.58 -44.03
C PRO A 3 -21.09 -23.66 -42.54
N LEU A 4 -19.79 -23.77 -42.29
CA LEU A 4 -19.17 -23.76 -40.95
C LEU A 4 -19.34 -22.38 -40.29
N PRO A 5 -19.49 -22.30 -38.95
CA PRO A 5 -19.57 -21.03 -38.25
C PRO A 5 -18.18 -20.37 -38.12
N LEU A 6 -18.18 -19.06 -38.32
CA LEU A 6 -17.04 -18.17 -38.13
C LEU A 6 -16.75 -18.04 -36.62
N SER A 7 -15.91 -18.92 -36.07
CA SER A 7 -15.42 -18.76 -34.70
C SER A 7 -14.49 -17.55 -34.63
N ALA A 8 -14.93 -16.57 -33.85
CA ALA A 8 -14.23 -15.34 -33.54
C ALA A 8 -12.78 -15.63 -33.10
N MET A 9 -11.83 -15.03 -33.82
CA MET A 9 -10.48 -14.83 -33.28
C MET A 9 -10.61 -13.83 -32.12
N GLN A 10 -10.67 -14.36 -30.90
CA GLN A 10 -10.46 -13.57 -29.69
C GLN A 10 -9.01 -13.08 -29.70
N THR A 11 -8.83 -11.79 -29.95
CA THR A 11 -7.60 -11.06 -29.67
C THR A 11 -7.21 -11.32 -28.21
N PRO A 12 -5.97 -11.71 -27.88
CA PRO A 12 -5.55 -11.84 -26.50
C PRO A 12 -5.75 -10.49 -25.81
N GLY A 13 -6.51 -10.53 -24.72
CA GLY A 13 -6.87 -9.36 -23.94
C GLY A 13 -5.65 -8.49 -23.66
N LEU A 14 -5.67 -7.27 -24.20
CA LEU A 14 -4.99 -6.16 -23.55
C LEU A 14 -5.53 -6.14 -22.12
N GLY A 15 -4.69 -6.51 -21.15
CA GLY A 15 -4.95 -6.15 -19.77
C GLY A 15 -5.24 -4.65 -19.69
N PRO A 16 -5.93 -4.19 -18.62
CA PRO A 16 -6.30 -2.78 -18.49
C PRO A 16 -5.07 -1.90 -18.76
N PRO A 17 -5.25 -0.78 -19.48
CA PRO A 17 -4.15 0.09 -19.90
C PRO A 17 -3.25 0.39 -18.70
N GLN A 18 -1.97 0.03 -18.80
CA GLN A 18 -1.02 0.28 -17.74
C GLN A 18 -0.77 1.79 -17.66
N ASP A 19 -1.28 2.43 -16.62
CA ASP A 19 -1.00 3.84 -16.35
C ASP A 19 0.51 4.01 -16.07
N PRO A 20 1.26 4.72 -16.93
CA PRO A 20 2.69 4.96 -16.74
C PRO A 20 3.00 5.81 -15.50
N ALA A 21 2.02 6.51 -14.92
CA ALA A 21 2.17 7.31 -13.70
C ALA A 21 2.06 6.49 -12.40
N ARG A 22 1.69 5.20 -12.49
CA ARG A 22 1.56 4.32 -11.33
C ARG A 22 2.91 4.09 -10.65
N LEU A 23 2.95 4.29 -9.34
CA LEU A 23 4.15 4.00 -8.56
C LEU A 23 4.54 2.52 -8.70
N ARG A 24 5.84 2.28 -8.88
CA ARG A 24 6.44 0.94 -8.94
C ARG A 24 7.52 0.78 -7.88
N PRO A 25 7.74 -0.45 -7.37
CA PRO A 25 8.92 -0.71 -6.58
C PRO A 25 10.17 -0.51 -7.46
N PRO A 26 11.35 -0.32 -6.85
CA PRO A 26 12.60 -0.39 -7.60
C PRO A 26 12.73 -1.74 -8.32
N LEU A 27 13.53 -1.78 -9.38
CA LEU A 27 13.85 -3.04 -10.04
C LEU A 27 14.74 -3.87 -9.12
N SER A 28 14.37 -5.13 -8.89
CA SER A 28 15.22 -6.09 -8.18
C SER A 28 16.54 -6.30 -8.89
N ASP A 29 17.60 -6.51 -8.13
CA ASP A 29 18.93 -6.81 -8.62
C ASP A 29 19.55 -8.00 -7.88
N ARG A 30 20.84 -8.24 -8.09
CA ARG A 30 21.56 -9.35 -7.46
C ARG A 30 21.75 -9.20 -5.94
N TRP A 31 21.49 -8.03 -5.37
CA TRP A 31 21.69 -7.71 -3.95
C TRP A 31 20.39 -7.53 -3.21
N THR A 32 19.33 -7.08 -3.89
CA THR A 32 18.06 -6.74 -3.26
C THR A 32 16.88 -7.13 -4.12
N ARG A 33 15.93 -7.82 -3.48
CA ARG A 33 14.66 -8.18 -4.07
C ARG A 33 13.57 -7.23 -3.58
N TYR A 34 12.80 -6.69 -4.51
CA TYR A 34 11.62 -5.88 -4.24
C TYR A 34 10.34 -6.58 -4.69
N ASP A 35 9.39 -6.75 -3.77
CA ASP A 35 8.08 -7.37 -4.06
C ASP A 35 6.97 -6.36 -3.76
N ALA A 36 6.17 -5.99 -4.76
CA ALA A 36 5.00 -5.13 -4.54
C ALA A 36 3.96 -5.85 -3.68
N LEU A 37 3.41 -5.16 -2.67
CA LEU A 37 2.44 -5.74 -1.74
C LEU A 37 1.03 -5.19 -1.98
N VAL A 38 0.87 -3.87 -1.90
CA VAL A 38 -0.42 -3.22 -2.11
C VAL A 38 -0.26 -1.80 -2.65
N TYR A 39 -1.20 -1.39 -3.49
CA TYR A 39 -1.25 -0.06 -4.09
C TYR A 39 -2.58 0.61 -3.78
N LEU A 40 -2.53 1.89 -3.42
CA LEU A 40 -3.70 2.74 -3.24
C LEU A 40 -3.51 4.03 -4.01
N GLU A 41 -4.54 4.45 -4.73
CA GLU A 41 -4.61 5.75 -5.37
C GLU A 41 -5.91 6.45 -4.95
N ALA A 42 -5.83 7.75 -4.73
CA ALA A 42 -6.97 8.60 -4.41
C ALA A 42 -6.75 10.00 -5.00
N ASN A 43 -7.82 10.59 -5.53
CA ASN A 43 -7.77 11.92 -6.12
C ASN A 43 -8.27 12.96 -5.12
N ASP A 44 -7.50 14.03 -4.96
CA ASP A 44 -7.93 15.24 -4.28
C ASP A 44 -8.57 16.16 -5.33
N LEU A 45 -9.90 16.20 -5.36
CA LEU A 45 -10.62 16.98 -6.36
C LEU A 45 -10.49 18.48 -6.13
N ALA A 46 -10.20 18.94 -4.91
CA ALA A 46 -9.99 20.35 -4.62
C ALA A 46 -8.68 20.89 -5.24
N SER A 47 -7.63 20.08 -5.30
CA SER A 47 -6.37 20.45 -5.96
C SER A 47 -6.18 19.83 -7.35
N SER A 48 -7.09 18.96 -7.80
CA SER A 48 -6.95 18.14 -9.01
C SER A 48 -5.66 17.31 -9.02
N GLU A 49 -5.22 16.87 -7.84
CA GLU A 49 -4.00 16.09 -7.66
C GLU A 49 -4.31 14.63 -7.31
N ALA A 50 -3.55 13.71 -7.90
CA ALA A 50 -3.61 12.29 -7.58
C ALA A 50 -2.56 11.93 -6.49
N HIS A 51 -3.03 11.51 -5.33
CA HIS A 51 -2.22 10.86 -4.33
C HIS A 51 -2.12 9.37 -4.65
N ALA A 52 -0.90 8.83 -4.61
CA ALA A 52 -0.64 7.41 -4.81
C ALA A 52 0.28 6.89 -3.70
N PHE A 53 0.05 5.65 -3.29
CA PHE A 53 0.80 4.95 -2.26
C PHE A 53 1.07 3.52 -2.74
N LEU A 54 2.31 3.08 -2.61
CA LEU A 54 2.72 1.71 -2.92
C LEU A 54 3.48 1.16 -1.71
N ALA A 55 2.92 0.15 -1.06
CA ALA A 55 3.65 -0.70 -0.15
C ALA A 55 4.39 -1.79 -0.94
N TYR A 56 5.67 -1.97 -0.67
CA TYR A 56 6.48 -3.05 -1.22
C TYR A 56 7.46 -3.56 -0.16
N ARG A 57 7.80 -4.84 -0.25
CA ARG A 57 8.84 -5.47 0.55
C ARG A 57 10.19 -5.23 -0.12
N GLU A 58 11.19 -4.89 0.67
CA GLU A 58 12.60 -4.83 0.30
C GLU A 58 13.33 -5.91 1.09
N THR A 59 13.94 -6.88 0.41
CA THR A 59 14.67 -8.02 1.02
C THR A 59 16.12 -8.00 0.55
N SER A 60 17.05 -7.90 1.49
CA SER A 60 18.47 -8.06 1.20
C SER A 60 18.79 -9.52 0.88
N LEU A 61 19.50 -9.77 -0.22
CA LEU A 61 19.94 -11.11 -0.64
C LEU A 61 21.34 -11.45 -0.11
N MET A 62 22.06 -10.47 0.45
CA MET A 62 23.45 -10.63 0.91
C MET A 62 23.65 -10.28 2.38
N GLY A 63 22.57 -9.93 3.09
CA GLY A 63 22.57 -9.72 4.53
C GLY A 63 21.26 -10.17 5.14
N ALA A 64 21.20 -10.20 6.46
CA ALA A 64 20.00 -10.61 7.19
C ALA A 64 19.09 -9.41 7.40
N GLY A 65 18.18 -9.15 6.48
CA GLY A 65 17.18 -8.10 6.71
C GLY A 65 16.18 -7.94 5.58
N TRP A 66 14.93 -7.73 5.98
CA TRP A 66 13.88 -7.28 5.11
C TRP A 66 13.10 -6.18 5.80
N ARG A 67 12.40 -5.35 5.02
CA ARG A 67 11.51 -4.30 5.53
C ARG A 67 10.37 -4.06 4.57
N VAL A 68 9.25 -3.52 5.06
CA VAL A 68 8.23 -2.94 4.17
C VAL A 68 8.50 -1.45 4.01
N ARG A 69 8.36 -0.96 2.79
CA ARG A 69 8.42 0.48 2.48
C ARG A 69 7.14 0.89 1.81
N VAL A 70 6.63 2.05 2.22
CA VAL A 70 5.57 2.74 1.50
C VAL A 70 6.20 3.88 0.73
N ARG A 71 6.17 3.81 -0.60
CA ARG A 71 6.47 4.94 -1.48
C ARG A 71 5.19 5.73 -1.70
N SER A 72 5.29 7.05 -1.72
CA SER A 72 4.15 7.93 -1.94
C SER A 72 4.44 8.99 -3.00
N ARG A 73 3.37 9.47 -3.64
CA ARG A 73 3.32 10.65 -4.49
C ARG A 73 2.64 11.78 -3.70
N LEU A 74 3.27 12.95 -3.68
CA LEU A 74 2.85 14.19 -2.97
C LEU A 74 2.97 14.18 -1.44
N THR A 75 3.26 13.05 -0.81
CA THR A 75 3.52 13.00 0.64
C THR A 75 4.76 12.18 0.96
N ALA A 76 5.18 12.22 2.23
CA ALA A 76 6.17 11.28 2.72
C ALA A 76 5.63 9.84 2.69
N GLY A 77 6.56 8.89 2.68
CA GLY A 77 6.29 7.46 2.76
C GLY A 77 6.41 6.91 4.18
N GLY A 78 6.79 5.64 4.28
CA GLY A 78 7.10 4.99 5.56
C GLY A 78 8.08 3.83 5.38
N VAL A 79 8.83 3.53 6.43
CA VAL A 79 9.72 2.36 6.51
C VAL A 79 9.31 1.56 7.74
N PHE A 80 9.03 0.29 7.55
CA PHE A 80 8.47 -0.61 8.55
C PHE A 80 9.48 -1.74 8.75
N GLU A 81 10.35 -1.57 9.75
CA GLU A 81 11.34 -2.57 10.14
C GLU A 81 10.65 -3.67 10.97
N PRO A 82 10.79 -4.96 10.63
CA PRO A 82 10.03 -6.05 11.26
C PRO A 82 10.13 -6.08 12.79
N ALA A 83 11.34 -5.85 13.33
CA ALA A 83 11.56 -5.81 14.78
C ALA A 83 10.80 -4.66 15.45
N ALA A 84 10.79 -3.47 14.85
CA ALA A 84 10.03 -2.33 15.36
C ALA A 84 8.52 -2.58 15.29
N MET A 85 8.05 -3.26 14.24
CA MET A 85 6.63 -3.58 14.07
C MET A 85 6.16 -4.63 15.07
N ALA A 86 6.99 -5.63 15.36
CA ALA A 86 6.72 -6.59 16.43
C ALA A 86 6.61 -5.89 17.79
N GLN A 87 7.55 -5.00 18.12
CA GLN A 87 7.52 -4.25 19.38
C GLN A 87 6.28 -3.35 19.49
N GLN A 88 5.93 -2.62 18.42
CA GLN A 88 4.72 -1.80 18.41
C GLN A 88 3.44 -2.63 18.49
N ALA A 89 3.40 -3.79 17.84
CA ALA A 89 2.24 -4.67 17.91
C ALA A 89 2.01 -5.22 19.32
N GLN A 90 3.08 -5.61 20.02
CA GLN A 90 3.01 -5.98 21.44
C GLN A 90 2.48 -4.83 22.30
N GLY A 91 2.97 -3.62 22.08
CA GLY A 91 2.50 -2.42 22.79
C GLY A 91 1.03 -2.11 22.52
N ALA A 92 0.59 -2.21 21.26
CA ALA A 92 -0.81 -2.01 20.88
C ALA A 92 -1.73 -3.04 21.55
N THR A 93 -1.38 -4.33 21.50
CA THR A 93 -2.16 -5.37 22.19
C THR A 93 -2.20 -5.16 23.71
N ALA A 94 -1.10 -4.74 24.34
CA ALA A 94 -1.08 -4.41 25.77
C ALA A 94 -1.99 -3.23 26.13
N ARG A 95 -2.23 -2.29 25.19
CA ARG A 95 -3.20 -1.20 25.33
C ARG A 95 -4.63 -1.58 24.92
N GLY A 96 -4.87 -2.81 24.48
CA GLY A 96 -6.17 -3.25 23.95
C GLY A 96 -6.51 -2.70 22.56
N GLU A 97 -5.52 -2.18 21.83
CA GLU A 97 -5.67 -1.67 20.48
C GLU A 97 -5.58 -2.80 19.44
N GLN A 98 -6.40 -2.74 18.40
CA GLN A 98 -6.42 -3.71 17.29
C GLN A 98 -5.54 -3.26 16.11
N SER A 99 -5.03 -2.03 16.13
CA SER A 99 -4.12 -1.52 15.12
C SER A 99 -3.34 -0.31 15.67
N PHE A 100 -2.24 0.03 15.01
CA PHE A 100 -1.50 1.28 15.25
C PHE A 100 -1.15 1.95 13.92
N VAL A 101 -0.92 3.27 13.95
CA VAL A 101 -0.47 4.05 12.78
C VAL A 101 1.06 4.14 12.78
N TRP A 102 1.68 4.05 11.61
CA TRP A 102 3.13 4.16 11.46
C TRP A 102 3.53 4.91 10.17
N GLY A 103 4.66 5.61 10.20
CA GLY A 103 5.15 6.39 9.06
C GLY A 103 4.40 7.70 8.87
N TYR A 104 3.98 8.00 7.64
CA TYR A 104 3.25 9.24 7.36
C TYR A 104 1.79 9.17 7.83
N GLN A 105 1.38 10.21 8.55
CA GLN A 105 0.01 10.44 8.96
C GLN A 105 -0.40 11.87 8.64
N ARG A 106 -1.63 12.02 8.15
CA ARG A 106 -2.35 13.28 8.09
C ARG A 106 -3.71 13.07 8.71
N LEU A 107 -3.98 13.76 9.82
CA LEU A 107 -5.30 13.80 10.43
C LEU A 107 -6.12 14.94 9.85
N PRO A 108 -7.45 14.77 9.71
CA PRO A 108 -8.33 15.83 9.25
C PRO A 108 -8.37 16.96 10.27
N ARG A 109 -8.47 18.20 9.76
CA ARG A 109 -8.61 19.43 10.55
C ARG A 109 -9.64 20.34 9.89
N ALA A 110 -10.14 21.34 10.62
CA ALA A 110 -11.20 22.23 10.12
C ALA A 110 -10.91 22.86 8.74
N ALA A 111 -9.64 23.23 8.47
CA ALA A 111 -9.22 23.82 7.21
C ALA A 111 -8.71 22.81 6.15
N ASP A 112 -8.62 21.52 6.48
CA ASP A 112 -8.10 20.49 5.59
C ASP A 112 -8.71 19.13 5.96
N ALA A 113 -9.71 18.70 5.19
CA ALA A 113 -10.44 17.46 5.42
C ALA A 113 -9.66 16.19 5.06
N ARG A 114 -8.43 16.29 4.53
CA ARG A 114 -7.63 15.11 4.17
C ARG A 114 -7.30 14.27 5.40
N HIS A 115 -7.47 12.97 5.27
CA HIS A 115 -7.10 11.96 6.26
C HIS A 115 -6.32 10.85 5.57
N ILE A 116 -5.04 10.70 5.89
CA ILE A 116 -4.15 9.68 5.30
C ILE A 116 -3.43 8.99 6.44
N GLU A 117 -3.45 7.66 6.45
CA GLU A 117 -2.77 6.83 7.46
C GLU A 117 -2.23 5.56 6.82
N PHE A 118 -1.10 5.08 7.34
CA PHE A 118 -0.68 3.70 7.14
C PHE A 118 -0.89 2.96 8.45
N ARG A 119 -1.82 2.01 8.45
CA ARG A 119 -2.24 1.29 9.65
C ARG A 119 -1.68 -0.12 9.61
N VAL A 120 -1.13 -0.55 10.73
CA VAL A 120 -0.73 -1.94 10.95
C VAL A 120 -1.74 -2.55 11.91
N HIS A 121 -2.50 -3.51 11.42
CA HIS A 121 -3.44 -4.28 12.22
C HIS A 121 -2.69 -5.36 12.98
N VAL A 122 -3.13 -5.62 14.21
CA VAL A 122 -2.46 -6.52 15.13
C VAL A 122 -3.38 -7.63 15.60
N ASP A 123 -2.82 -8.82 15.77
CA ASP A 123 -3.45 -9.95 16.41
C ASP A 123 -2.46 -10.62 17.36
N ALA A 124 -2.88 -10.89 18.59
CA ALA A 124 -2.06 -11.50 19.64
C ALA A 124 -0.62 -10.93 19.75
N GLY A 125 -0.47 -9.60 19.69
CA GLY A 125 0.83 -8.92 19.78
C GLY A 125 1.70 -9.00 18.53
N ARG A 126 1.16 -9.42 17.38
CA ARG A 126 1.86 -9.54 16.10
C ARG A 126 1.21 -8.67 15.03
N PRO A 127 2.00 -8.04 14.13
CA PRO A 127 1.43 -7.41 12.95
C PRO A 127 0.89 -8.49 12.00
N VAL A 128 -0.34 -8.32 11.53
CA VAL A 128 -1.00 -9.30 10.63
C VAL A 128 -1.42 -8.71 9.30
N ARG A 129 -1.59 -7.39 9.22
CA ARG A 129 -2.01 -6.72 7.99
C ARG A 129 -1.53 -5.28 7.94
N LEU A 130 -1.09 -4.84 6.77
CA LEU A 130 -0.84 -3.44 6.46
C LEU A 130 -2.03 -2.89 5.66
N GLU A 131 -2.55 -1.74 6.07
CA GLU A 131 -3.58 -0.99 5.37
C GLU A 131 -3.04 0.39 5.00
N LEU A 132 -3.19 0.74 3.73
CA LEU A 132 -3.08 2.10 3.24
C LEU A 132 -4.48 2.71 3.29
N TYR A 133 -4.65 3.83 3.98
CA TYR A 133 -5.93 4.53 4.12
C TYR A 133 -5.80 5.96 3.60
N ALA A 134 -6.74 6.38 2.75
CA ALA A 134 -6.84 7.76 2.28
C ALA A 134 -8.29 8.19 2.14
N ARG A 135 -8.63 9.32 2.75
CA ARG A 135 -9.84 10.09 2.49
C ARG A 135 -9.41 11.51 2.14
N LEU A 136 -9.59 11.88 0.87
CA LEU A 136 -9.16 13.19 0.36
C LEU A 136 -10.35 14.16 0.31
N ARG A 137 -10.25 15.21 -0.51
CA ARG A 137 -11.28 16.24 -0.61
C ARG A 137 -12.07 16.13 -1.90
N GLN A 138 -13.35 16.49 -1.83
CA GLN A 138 -14.18 16.84 -2.98
C GLN A 138 -13.78 18.22 -3.52
N ALA A 139 -14.35 18.61 -4.66
CA ALA A 139 -14.06 19.92 -5.28
C ALA A 139 -14.42 21.11 -4.38
N ASP A 140 -15.42 20.97 -3.50
CA ASP A 140 -15.83 21.98 -2.52
C ASP A 140 -14.95 21.99 -1.25
N GLY A 141 -13.91 21.15 -1.19
CA GLY A 141 -13.01 21.01 -0.05
C GLY A 141 -13.53 20.10 1.07
N SER A 142 -14.76 19.59 0.98
CA SER A 142 -15.34 18.66 1.95
C SER A 142 -14.69 17.27 1.86
N PRO A 143 -14.80 16.41 2.89
CA PRO A 143 -14.25 15.05 2.83
C PRO A 143 -14.92 14.21 1.74
N ALA A 144 -14.12 13.59 0.87
CA ALA A 144 -14.58 12.57 -0.06
C ALA A 144 -14.87 11.24 0.66
N SER A 145 -15.32 10.23 -0.09
CA SER A 145 -15.40 8.85 0.41
C SER A 145 -13.99 8.32 0.73
N ALA A 146 -13.88 7.58 1.82
CA ALA A 146 -12.62 6.92 2.16
C ALA A 146 -12.30 5.81 1.15
N ARG A 147 -11.02 5.66 0.84
CA ARG A 147 -10.45 4.55 0.09
C ARG A 147 -9.41 3.86 0.96
N SER A 148 -9.39 2.54 0.93
CA SER A 148 -8.32 1.77 1.53
C SER A 148 -7.92 0.60 0.67
N ALA A 149 -6.68 0.14 0.87
CA ALA A 149 -6.18 -1.08 0.28
C ALA A 149 -5.27 -1.75 1.31
N SER A 150 -5.37 -3.07 1.43
CA SER A 150 -4.61 -3.83 2.42
C SER A 150 -3.94 -5.06 1.83
N CYS A 151 -2.88 -5.51 2.51
CA CYS A 151 -2.22 -6.78 2.26
C CYS A 151 -1.91 -7.44 3.60
N ASP A 152 -1.82 -8.77 3.60
CA ASP A 152 -1.34 -9.48 4.78
C ASP A 152 0.11 -9.08 5.08
N TRP A 153 0.47 -9.10 6.37
CA TRP A 153 1.82 -8.77 6.80
C TRP A 153 2.79 -9.81 6.22
N PRO A 154 3.90 -9.39 5.57
CA PRO A 154 4.82 -10.35 4.98
C PRO A 154 5.44 -11.25 6.05
N ALA A 155 5.48 -12.56 5.76
CA ALA A 155 6.22 -13.50 6.58
C ALA A 155 7.73 -13.21 6.51
N ASP A 156 8.45 -13.59 7.58
CA ASP A 156 9.90 -13.62 7.54
C ASP A 156 10.37 -14.46 6.34
N PRO A 157 11.43 -14.01 5.65
CA PRO A 157 11.96 -14.77 4.54
C PRO A 157 12.45 -16.12 5.10
N PRO A 158 12.37 -17.21 4.32
CA PRO A 158 13.04 -18.43 4.73
C PRO A 158 14.49 -18.11 5.08
N GLY A 159 14.95 -18.61 6.23
CA GLY A 159 16.34 -18.48 6.64
C GLY A 159 17.29 -19.04 5.58
N PRO A 160 18.59 -18.70 5.64
CA PRO A 160 19.60 -19.34 4.79
C PRO A 160 19.58 -20.86 4.93
#